data_AF-A0A524CMP9-F1
#
_entry.id   AF-A0A524CMP9-F1
#
_cell.length_a   1.000
_cell.length_b   1.000
_cell.length_c   1.000
_cell.angle_alpha   90.00
_cell.angle_beta   90.00
_cell.angle_gamma   90.00
#
_symmetry.space_group_name_H-M   'P 1'
#
loop_
_entity.id
_entity.type
_entity.pdbx_description
1 polymer ?
#
loop_
_entity_poly.entity_id
_entity_poly.type
_entity_poly.pdbx_seq_one_letter_code
_entity_poly.pdbx_strand_id
1 'polypeptide(L)' 'MDKLKKYLDHWAEHNESHKESFVKWRDIAKEEGWDSASENLDKAIEMMDESTKSLIKAKEGLE' A
#
# COMPACT_ATOMS: atom_id res chain seq x y z
N MET A 1 -20.86 -2.49 -13.39
CA MET A 1 -19.95 -1.64 -12.60
C MET A 1 -19.72 -2.19 -11.19
N ASP A 2 -20.73 -2.77 -10.54
CA ASP A 2 -20.64 -3.26 -9.15
C ASP A 2 -19.51 -4.27 -8.89
N LYS A 3 -19.21 -5.14 -9.86
CA LYS A 3 -18.09 -6.08 -9.74
C LYS A 3 -16.73 -5.36 -9.67
N LEU A 4 -16.54 -4.32 -10.47
CA LEU A 4 -15.31 -3.53 -10.46
C LEU A 4 -15.20 -2.70 -9.16
N LYS A 5 -16.29 -2.08 -8.69
CA LYS A 5 -16.31 -1.38 -7.39
C LYS A 5 -15.85 -2.29 -6.25
N LYS A 6 -16.34 -3.54 -6.20
CA LYS A 6 -15.91 -4.55 -5.20
C LYS A 6 -14.43 -4.90 -5.31
N TYR A 7 -13.88 -5.01 -6.52
CA TYR A 7 -12.45 -5.27 -6.68
C TYR A 7 -11.58 -4.08 -6.27
N LEU A 8 -11.99 -2.85 -6.59
CA LEU A 8 -11.27 -1.64 -6.19
C LEU A 8 -11.20 -1.51 -4.67
N ASP A 9 -12.32 -1.77 -3.97
CA ASP A 9 -12.33 -1.82 -2.51
C ASP A 9 -11.41 -2.91 -1.95
N HIS A 10 -11.52 -4.12 -2.49
CA HIS A 10 -10.72 -5.25 -2.04
C HIS A 10 -9.20 -5.02 -2.22
N TRP A 11 -8.79 -4.45 -3.35
CA TRP A 11 -7.38 -4.13 -3.60
C TRP A 11 -6.88 -3.00 -2.70
N ALA A 12 -7.69 -1.96 -2.47
CA ALA A 12 -7.36 -0.89 -1.54
C ALA A 12 -7.19 -1.40 -0.09
N GLU A 13 -8.07 -2.29 0.36
CA GLU A 13 -7.97 -2.95 1.66
C GLU A 13 -6.73 -3.87 1.74
N HIS A 14 -6.46 -4.65 0.69
CA HIS A 14 -5.32 -5.55 0.66
C HIS A 14 -3.98 -4.81 0.68
N ASN A 15 -3.91 -3.66 -0.01
CA ASN A 15 -2.76 -2.76 0.03
C ASN A 15 -2.43 -2.31 1.46
N GLU A 16 -3.45 -2.00 2.28
CA GLU A 16 -3.25 -1.62 3.68
C GLU A 16 -2.63 -2.77 4.48
N SER A 17 -3.12 -4.00 4.31
CA SER A 17 -2.55 -5.18 4.97
C SER A 17 -1.08 -5.43 4.57
N HIS A 18 -0.73 -5.20 3.30
CA HIS A 18 0.66 -5.28 2.86
C HIS A 18 1.52 -4.17 3.46
N LYS A 19 1.00 -2.94 3.53
CA LYS A 19 1.68 -1.79 4.12
C LYS A 19 2.04 -2.04 5.58
N GLU A 20 1.13 -2.57 6.39
CA GLU A 20 1.40 -2.94 7.78
C GLU A 20 2.58 -3.92 7.90
N SER A 21 2.61 -4.94 7.03
CA SER A 21 3.72 -5.90 6.98
C SER A 21 5.04 -5.24 6.56
N PHE A 22 5.00 -4.31 5.62
CA PHE A 22 6.19 -3.59 5.17
C PHE A 22 6.70 -2.66 6.26
N VAL A 23 5.83 -1.94 6.96
CA VAL A 23 6.20 -1.08 8.10
C VAL A 23 6.94 -1.88 9.17
N LYS A 24 6.40 -3.05 9.54
CA LYS A 24 7.06 -3.94 10.50
C LYS A 24 8.48 -4.31 10.07
N TRP A 25 8.66 -4.73 8.82
CA TRP A 25 9.99 -5.12 8.33
C TRP A 25 10.93 -3.94 8.10
N ARG A 26 10.37 -2.78 7.76
CA ARG A 26 11.10 -1.52 7.63
C ARG A 26 11.68 -1.10 8.96
N ASP A 27 10.92 -1.23 10.04
CA ASP A 27 11.37 -0.93 11.41
C ASP A 27 12.48 -1.90 11.83
N ILE A 28 12.32 -3.21 11.60
CA ILE A 28 13.36 -4.21 11.85
C ILE A 28 14.63 -3.89 11.03
N ALA A 29 14.49 -3.53 9.74
CA ALA A 29 15.62 -3.16 8.90
C ALA A 29 16.35 -1.92 9.42
N LYS A 30 15.64 -0.94 10.00
CA LYS A 30 16.25 0.23 10.66
C LYS A 30 17.01 -0.16 11.93
N GLU A 31 16.45 -1.05 12.75
CA GLU A 31 17.10 -1.55 13.97
C GLU A 31 18.39 -2.33 13.66
N GLU A 32 18.40 -3.12 12.59
CA GLU A 32 19.54 -3.93 12.14
C GLU A 32 20.57 -3.15 11.31
N GLY A 33 20.34 -1.85 11.05
CA GLY A 33 21.25 -1.01 10.25
C GLY A 33 21.28 -1.33 8.75
N TRP A 34 20.21 -1.94 8.22
CA TRP A 34 20.06 -2.22 6.78
C TRP A 34 19.46 -1.01 6.06
N ASP A 35 20.17 0.11 6.09
CA ASP A 35 19.70 1.42 5.64
C ASP A 35 19.03 1.35 4.26
N SER A 36 19.72 0.78 3.26
CA SER A 36 19.20 0.65 1.89
C SER A 36 17.90 -0.16 1.81
N ALA A 37 17.78 -1.25 2.59
CA ALA A 37 16.54 -2.03 2.62
C ALA A 37 15.40 -1.23 3.25
N SER A 38 15.68 -0.54 4.36
CA SER A 38 14.69 0.30 5.03
C SER A 38 14.20 1.46 4.16
N GLU A 39 15.10 2.12 3.41
CA GLU A 39 14.76 3.20 2.48
C GLU A 39 13.89 2.71 1.33
N ASN A 40 14.17 1.52 0.78
CA ASN A 40 13.36 0.96 -0.28
C ASN A 40 12.00 0.48 0.23
N LEU A 41 11.91 0.01 1.48
CA LEU A 41 10.63 -0.29 2.12
C LEU A 41 9.80 0.98 2.38
N ASP A 42 10.42 2.08 2.81
CA ASP A 42 9.74 3.38 2.95
C ASP A 42 9.13 3.83 1.60
N LYS A 43 9.87 3.68 0.49
CA LYS A 43 9.35 3.97 -0.86
C LYS A 43 8.20 3.04 -1.27
N ALA A 44 8.31 1.74 -0.95
CA ALA A 44 7.27 0.77 -1.25
C ALA A 44 5.97 1.08 -0.50
N ILE A 45 6.07 1.51 0.76
CA ILE A 45 4.95 1.97 1.58
C ILE A 45 4.28 3.19 0.95
N GLU A 46 5.06 4.20 0.54
CA GLU A 46 4.52 5.40 -0.13
C GLU A 46 3.81 5.06 -1.44
N MET A 47 4.43 4.21 -2.27
CA MET A 47 3.79 3.75 -3.51
C MET A 47 2.49 2.97 -3.27
N MET A 48 2.42 2.23 -2.15
CA MET A 48 1.21 1.52 -1.76
C MET A 48 0.07 2.49 -1.41
N ASP A 49 0.38 3.56 -0.68
CA ASP A 49 -0.58 4.62 -0.38
C ASP A 49 -1.07 5.34 -1.65
N GLU A 50 -0.18 5.66 -2.59
CA GLU A 50 -0.56 6.27 -3.86
C GLU A 50 -1.40 5.34 -4.75
N SER A 51 -1.09 4.04 -4.74
CA SER A 51 -1.90 3.02 -5.38
C SER A 51 -3.31 2.98 -4.79
N THR A 52 -3.44 2.94 -3.46
CA THR A 52 -4.72 2.96 -2.76
C THR A 52 -5.53 4.22 -3.07
N LYS A 53 -4.91 5.41 -3.04
CA LYS A 53 -5.56 6.67 -3.44
C LYS A 53 -6.11 6.60 -4.87
N SER A 54 -5.34 6.03 -5.80
CA SER A 54 -5.74 5.89 -7.21
C SER A 54 -6.90 4.92 -7.39
N LEU A 55 -6.93 3.82 -6.62
CA LEU A 55 -8.03 2.86 -6.62
C LEU A 55 -9.33 3.47 -6.08
N ILE A 56 -9.25 4.26 -5.01
CA ILE A 56 -10.41 4.96 -4.44
C ILE A 56 -10.96 5.97 -5.46
N LYS A 57 -10.11 6.79 -6.08
CA LYS A 57 -10.53 7.72 -7.15
C LYS A 57 -11.16 7.00 -8.34
N ALA A 58 -10.60 5.86 -8.75
CA ALA A 58 -11.17 5.05 -9.81
C ALA A 58 -12.58 4.55 -9.44
N LYS A 59 -12.83 4.23 -8.17
CA LYS A 59 -14.15 3.81 -7.68
C LYS A 59 -15.15 4.97 -7.66
N GLU A 60 -14.73 6.15 -7.21
CA GLU A 60 -15.52 7.40 -7.23
C GLU A 60 -15.95 7.76 -8.67
N GLY A 61 -15.06 7.57 -9.66
CA GLY A 61 -15.39 7.80 -11.07
C GLY A 61 -16.38 6.80 -11.69
N LEU A 62 -16.79 5.75 -10.95
CA LEU A 62 -17.81 4.79 -11.36
C LEU A 62 -19.17 5.07 -10.72
N GLU A 63 -19.32 6.16 -9.97
CA GLU A 63 -20.61 6.65 -9.45
C GLU A 63 -21.59 7.01 -10.56
#